data_AF-A0A6B3GIT1-F1
#
_entry.id   AF-A0A6B3GIT1-F1
#
_cell.length_a   1.000
_cell.length_b   1.000
_cell.length_c   1.000
_cell.angle_alpha   90.00
_cell.angle_beta   90.00
_cell.angle_gamma   90.00
#
_symmetry.space_group_name_H-M   'P 1'
#
loop_
_entity.id
_entity.type
_entity.pdbx_description
1 polymer ?
#
loop_
_entity_poly.entity_id
_entity_poly.type
_entity_poly.pdbx_seq_one_letter_code
_entity_poly.pdbx_strand_id
1 'polypeptide(L)'
;TELLHAVRATRQAREIRTEGAYAHSVEAVVFVRHRQAEAVLRHVWREYGQLSDLLVEWLGEVHRSGELTGPVGQVMGSAASWGGGRRALRHIEALADSERASSRLIAARALGVAAEDPVLAAEVRYRLQRWSRAVGFRLRTTVA
;
A
#
# COMPACT_ATOMS: atom_id res chain seq x y z
N THR A 1 -8.00 -1.92 -24.39
CA THR A 1 -8.21 -0.45 -24.37
C THR A 1 -9.59 -0.08 -23.87
N GLU A 2 -10.66 -0.80 -24.23
CA GLU A 2 -12.04 -0.53 -23.74
C GLU A 2 -12.17 -0.47 -22.21
N LEU A 3 -11.53 -1.39 -21.47
CA LEU A 3 -11.57 -1.39 -20.00
C LEU A 3 -10.92 -0.14 -19.36
N LEU A 4 -9.85 0.40 -19.96
CA LEU A 4 -9.21 1.62 -19.46
C LEU A 4 -10.12 2.83 -19.67
N HIS A 5 -10.81 2.91 -20.81
CA HIS A 5 -11.79 3.97 -21.06
C HIS A 5 -12.96 3.92 -20.07
N ALA A 6 -13.41 2.73 -19.68
CA ALA A 6 -14.48 2.56 -18.68
C ALA A 6 -14.14 3.22 -17.33
N VAL A 7 -12.86 3.16 -16.91
CA VAL A 7 -12.37 3.82 -15.68
C VAL A 7 -11.79 5.22 -15.92
N ARG A 8 -11.98 5.79 -17.12
CA ARG A 8 -11.42 7.08 -17.54
C ARG A 8 -9.90 7.14 -17.39
N ALA A 9 -9.23 6.08 -17.81
CA ALA A 9 -7.78 5.98 -17.86
C ALA A 9 -7.28 5.85 -19.30
N THR A 10 -6.07 6.31 -19.55
CA THR A 10 -5.36 6.20 -20.81
C THR A 10 -3.98 5.61 -20.57
N ARG A 11 -3.48 4.84 -21.54
CA ARG A 11 -2.11 4.32 -21.51
C ARG A 11 -1.19 5.39 -22.09
N GLN A 12 -0.13 5.73 -21.38
CA GLN A 12 0.92 6.62 -21.87
C GLN A 12 1.83 5.92 -22.87
N ALA A 13 2.63 6.73 -23.58
CA ALA A 13 3.66 6.23 -24.46
C ALA A 13 4.61 5.28 -23.73
N ARG A 14 5.08 4.26 -24.44
CA ARG A 14 6.03 3.28 -23.92
C ARG A 14 7.36 3.97 -23.61
N GLU A 15 7.72 3.95 -22.33
CA GLU A 15 9.02 4.39 -21.83
C GLU A 15 9.93 3.19 -21.64
N ILE A 16 11.20 3.29 -22.02
CA ILE A 16 12.22 2.30 -21.65
C ILE A 16 12.91 2.82 -20.41
N ARG A 17 12.79 2.06 -19.31
CA ARG A 17 13.50 2.34 -18.06
C ARG A 17 14.63 1.36 -17.89
N THR A 18 15.80 1.88 -17.54
CA THR A 18 16.98 1.09 -17.20
C THR A 18 17.18 1.12 -15.70
N GLU A 19 17.17 -0.05 -15.08
CA GLU A 19 17.40 -0.22 -13.65
C GLU A 19 18.43 -1.34 -13.48
N GLY A 20 19.65 -0.97 -13.07
CA GLY A 20 20.80 -1.88 -13.09
C GLY A 20 21.18 -2.32 -14.51
N ALA A 21 21.38 -3.62 -14.71
CA ALA A 21 21.81 -4.21 -15.98
C ALA A 21 20.67 -4.51 -16.97
N TYR A 22 19.40 -4.24 -16.60
CA TYR A 22 18.24 -4.61 -17.41
C TYR A 22 17.46 -3.37 -17.87
N ALA A 23 17.12 -3.35 -19.15
CA ALA A 23 16.17 -2.41 -19.73
C ALA A 23 14.78 -3.05 -19.77
N HIS A 24 13.79 -2.41 -19.16
CA HIS A 24 12.41 -2.85 -19.19
C HIS A 24 11.52 -1.76 -19.77
N SER A 25 10.51 -2.15 -20.54
CA SER A 25 9.55 -1.20 -21.06
C SER A 25 8.37 -1.04 -20.12
N VAL A 26 8.06 0.20 -19.78
CA VAL A 26 6.93 0.59 -18.96
C VAL A 26 5.95 1.37 -19.82
N GLU A 27 4.67 1.03 -19.73
CA GLU A 27 3.59 1.82 -20.31
C GLU A 27 2.68 2.24 -19.16
N ALA A 28 2.87 3.47 -18.66
CA ALA A 28 2.14 3.96 -17.51
C ALA A 28 0.64 4.11 -17.84
N VAL A 29 -0.23 3.90 -16.85
CA VAL A 29 -1.66 4.16 -16.97
C VAL A 29 -1.98 5.42 -16.19
N VAL A 30 -2.54 6.42 -16.87
CA VAL A 30 -2.87 7.72 -16.30
C VAL A 30 -4.37 7.89 -16.28
N PHE A 31 -4.89 8.38 -15.17
CA PHE A 31 -6.31 8.69 -15.05
C PHE A 31 -6.58 10.13 -15.50
N VAL A 32 -7.62 10.30 -16.32
CA VAL A 32 -8.00 11.59 -16.91
C VAL A 32 -8.51 12.58 -15.87
N ARG A 33 -9.12 12.08 -14.78
CA ARG A 33 -9.67 12.91 -13.70
C ARG A 33 -8.79 12.85 -12.45
N HIS A 34 -8.65 14.01 -11.81
CA HIS A 34 -8.03 14.11 -10.50
C HIS A 34 -8.72 13.17 -9.49
N ARG A 35 -7.93 12.46 -8.69
CA ARG A 35 -8.36 11.44 -7.69
C ARG A 35 -9.13 10.24 -8.22
N GLN A 36 -9.26 10.05 -9.53
CA GLN A 36 -9.94 8.90 -10.10
C GLN A 36 -9.25 7.58 -9.73
N ALA A 37 -7.92 7.56 -9.71
CA ALA A 37 -7.15 6.39 -9.25
C ALA A 37 -7.53 5.99 -7.81
N GLU A 38 -7.61 6.98 -6.92
CA GLU A 38 -8.01 6.81 -5.52
C GLU A 38 -9.47 6.36 -5.40
N ALA A 39 -10.38 6.91 -6.20
CA ALA A 39 -11.79 6.53 -6.21
C ALA A 39 -11.99 5.08 -6.67
N VAL A 40 -11.29 4.66 -7.72
CA VAL A 40 -11.29 3.27 -8.20
C VAL A 40 -10.73 2.35 -7.12
N LEU A 41 -9.59 2.71 -6.52
CA LEU A 41 -8.97 1.89 -5.49
C LEU A 41 -9.86 1.78 -4.25
N ARG A 42 -10.48 2.88 -3.81
CA ARG A 42 -11.46 2.89 -2.72
C ARG A 42 -12.64 1.97 -3.01
N HIS A 43 -13.17 2.02 -4.24
CA HIS A 43 -14.26 1.14 -4.65
C HIS A 43 -13.85 -0.33 -4.62
N VAL A 44 -12.67 -0.66 -5.16
CA VAL A 44 -12.08 -2.01 -5.07
C VAL A 44 -11.97 -2.46 -3.61
N TRP A 45 -11.45 -1.61 -2.73
CA TRP A 45 -11.24 -1.95 -1.32
C TRP A 45 -12.52 -2.13 -0.52
N ARG A 46 -13.60 -1.44 -0.91
CA ARG A 46 -14.92 -1.55 -0.27
C ARG A 46 -15.70 -2.75 -0.76
N GLU A 47 -15.77 -2.93 -2.06
CA GLU A 47 -16.69 -3.88 -2.68
C GLU A 47 -16.04 -5.25 -2.96
N TYR A 48 -14.71 -5.31 -3.06
CA TYR A 48 -13.97 -6.50 -3.50
C TYR A 48 -12.83 -6.86 -2.52
N GLY A 49 -13.19 -7.24 -1.29
CA GLY A 49 -12.21 -7.53 -0.23
C GLY A 49 -11.15 -8.58 -0.57
N GLN A 50 -11.47 -9.61 -1.36
CA GLN A 50 -10.47 -10.60 -1.84
C GLN A 50 -9.43 -9.97 -2.78
N LEU A 51 -9.83 -8.96 -3.56
CA LEU A 51 -8.91 -8.26 -4.47
C LEU A 51 -7.96 -7.35 -3.69
N SER A 52 -8.39 -6.85 -2.52
CA SER A 52 -7.51 -6.15 -1.59
C SER A 52 -6.37 -7.04 -1.10
N ASP A 53 -6.64 -8.30 -0.77
CA ASP A 53 -5.60 -9.25 -0.33
C ASP A 53 -4.53 -9.43 -1.42
N LEU A 54 -4.96 -9.63 -2.66
CA LEU A 54 -4.06 -9.80 -3.81
C LEU A 54 -3.27 -8.53 -4.12
N LEU A 55 -3.88 -7.35 -3.98
CA LEU A 55 -3.18 -6.08 -4.13
C LEU A 55 -2.11 -5.89 -3.06
N VAL A 56 -2.37 -6.29 -1.82
CA VAL A 56 -1.40 -6.21 -0.72
C VAL A 56 -0.24 -7.15 -0.96
N GLU A 57 -0.52 -8.38 -1.37
CA GLU A 57 0.50 -9.36 -1.74
C GLU A 57 1.38 -8.82 -2.86
N TRP A 58 0.76 -8.37 -3.96
CA TRP A 58 1.45 -7.76 -5.08
C TRP A 58 2.30 -6.55 -4.64
N LEU A 59 1.77 -5.64 -3.82
CA LEU A 59 2.51 -4.50 -3.28
C LEU A 59 3.71 -4.92 -2.41
N GLY A 60 3.60 -6.04 -1.68
CA GLY A 60 4.70 -6.64 -0.93
C GLY A 60 5.80 -7.23 -1.83
N GLU A 61 5.45 -7.56 -3.08
CA GLU A 61 6.34 -8.03 -4.12
C GLU A 61 6.89 -6.95 -5.04
N VAL A 62 6.34 -5.71 -5.02
CA VAL A 62 6.86 -4.55 -5.76
C VAL A 62 8.24 -4.18 -5.20
N HIS A 63 9.21 -4.95 -5.67
CA HIS A 63 10.63 -4.73 -5.53
C HIS A 63 10.99 -3.73 -6.62
N ARG A 64 11.43 -2.52 -6.26
CA ARG A 64 12.69 -1.96 -6.78
C ARG A 64 12.98 -0.49 -6.50
N SER A 65 12.01 0.38 -6.23
CA SER A 65 12.35 1.78 -5.96
C SER A 65 11.95 2.20 -4.56
N GLY A 66 12.93 2.69 -3.78
CA GLY A 66 12.66 3.39 -2.51
C GLY A 66 11.60 4.50 -2.70
N GLU A 67 11.53 5.07 -3.90
CA GLU A 67 10.55 6.04 -4.37
C GLU A 67 9.09 5.60 -4.19
N LEU A 68 8.78 4.30 -4.29
CA LEU A 68 7.41 3.79 -4.15
C LEU A 68 7.02 3.48 -2.69
N THR A 69 7.99 3.38 -1.78
CA THR A 69 7.72 3.06 -0.36
C THR A 69 6.76 4.08 0.27
N GLY A 70 7.00 5.37 0.02
CA GLY A 70 6.19 6.46 0.55
C GLY A 70 4.75 6.46 0.00
N PRO A 71 4.55 6.53 -1.33
CA PRO A 71 3.23 6.47 -1.96
C PRO A 71 2.45 5.21 -1.60
N VAL A 72 3.08 4.04 -1.60
CA VAL A 72 2.43 2.76 -1.25
C VAL A 72 1.99 2.76 0.21
N GLY A 73 2.86 3.19 1.13
CA GLY A 73 2.51 3.32 2.55
C GLY A 73 1.33 4.27 2.77
N GLN A 74 1.30 5.40 2.06
CA GLN A 74 0.20 6.36 2.16
C GLN A 74 -1.14 5.79 1.69
N VAL A 75 -1.13 5.07 0.56
CA VAL A 75 -2.31 4.40 0.03
C VAL A 75 -2.79 3.29 0.98
N MET A 76 -1.88 2.47 1.49
CA MET A 76 -2.20 1.39 2.43
C MET A 76 -2.81 1.91 3.74
N GLY A 77 -2.27 3.01 4.29
CA GLY A 77 -2.85 3.67 5.46
C GLY A 77 -4.23 4.25 5.18
N SER A 78 -4.41 4.89 4.01
CA SER A 78 -5.71 5.42 3.58
C SER A 78 -6.74 4.31 3.35
N ALA A 79 -6.31 3.17 2.82
CA ALA A 79 -7.20 2.03 2.60
C ALA A 79 -7.76 1.46 3.91
N ALA A 80 -7.02 1.61 5.02
CA ALA A 80 -7.53 1.23 6.34
C ALA A 80 -8.77 2.03 6.77
N SER A 81 -8.84 3.32 6.40
CA SER A 81 -9.99 4.19 6.70
C SER A 81 -11.14 4.04 5.71
N TRP A 82 -10.92 3.44 4.53
CA TRP A 82 -11.94 3.34 3.50
C TRP A 82 -13.04 2.29 3.74
N GLY A 83 -12.97 1.49 4.80
CA GLY A 83 -14.05 0.53 5.14
C GLY A 83 -13.57 -0.86 5.53
N GLY A 84 -12.25 -1.12 5.49
CA GLY A 84 -11.68 -2.38 5.99
C GLY A 84 -11.54 -2.45 7.51
N GLY A 85 -11.55 -1.31 8.21
CA GLY A 85 -11.42 -1.24 9.67
C GLY A 85 -10.26 -2.09 10.20
N ARG A 86 -10.51 -2.88 11.24
CA ARG A 86 -9.52 -3.80 11.84
C ARG A 86 -8.95 -4.83 10.85
N ARG A 87 -9.66 -5.19 9.78
CA ARG A 87 -9.16 -6.16 8.79
C ARG A 87 -8.04 -5.57 7.95
N ALA A 88 -8.16 -4.29 7.57
CA ALA A 88 -7.13 -3.61 6.79
C ALA A 88 -5.80 -3.46 7.57
N LEU A 89 -5.88 -3.30 8.90
CA LEU A 89 -4.68 -3.29 9.74
C LEU A 89 -3.94 -4.64 9.77
N ARG A 90 -4.62 -5.76 9.47
CA ARG A 90 -3.96 -7.08 9.36
C ARG A 90 -3.03 -7.16 8.15
N HIS A 91 -3.35 -6.49 7.05
CA HIS A 91 -2.47 -6.40 5.89
C HIS A 91 -1.20 -5.59 6.20
N ILE A 92 -1.35 -4.52 6.99
CA ILE A 92 -0.22 -3.72 7.45
C ILE A 92 0.66 -4.53 8.41
N GLU A 93 0.08 -5.39 9.25
CA GLU A 93 0.81 -6.32 10.12
C GLU A 93 1.62 -7.36 9.34
N ALA A 94 1.05 -7.94 8.27
CA ALA A 94 1.79 -8.85 7.40
C ALA A 94 3.02 -8.18 6.76
N LEU A 95 2.90 -6.90 6.36
CA LEU A 95 4.02 -6.13 5.85
C LEU A 95 5.07 -5.82 6.94
N ALA A 96 4.64 -5.58 8.18
CA ALA A 96 5.52 -5.32 9.32
C ALA A 96 6.33 -6.55 9.75
N ASP A 97 5.79 -7.76 9.58
CA ASP A 97 6.47 -9.02 9.90
C ASP A 97 7.37 -9.55 8.75
N SER A 98 7.36 -8.86 7.62
CA SER A 98 8.18 -9.20 6.45
C SER A 98 9.68 -9.11 6.74
N GLU A 99 10.45 -10.00 6.11
CA GLU A 99 11.92 -9.96 6.10
C GLU A 99 12.47 -8.74 5.38
N ARG A 100 11.70 -8.21 4.43
CA ARG A 100 12.11 -7.11 3.57
C ARG A 100 12.00 -5.78 4.31
N ALA A 101 13.10 -5.03 4.36
CA ALA A 101 13.13 -3.72 5.00
C ALA A 101 12.15 -2.72 4.36
N SER A 102 11.99 -2.76 3.03
CA SER A 102 11.03 -1.92 2.31
C SER A 102 9.58 -2.18 2.73
N SER A 103 9.18 -3.45 2.89
CA SER A 103 7.84 -3.81 3.39
C SER A 103 7.60 -3.28 4.80
N ARG A 104 8.60 -3.35 5.67
CA ARG A 104 8.51 -2.78 7.02
C ARG A 104 8.40 -1.25 7.00
N LEU A 105 9.12 -0.56 6.11
CA LEU A 105 8.99 0.89 5.93
C LEU A 105 7.61 1.30 5.38
N ILE A 106 7.07 0.53 4.43
CA ILE A 106 5.68 0.70 3.95
C ILE A 106 4.71 0.56 5.12
N ALA A 107 4.89 -0.47 5.96
CA ALA A 107 4.04 -0.71 7.12
C ALA A 107 4.10 0.47 8.13
N ALA A 108 5.31 0.95 8.45
CA ALA A 108 5.50 2.10 9.34
C ALA A 108 4.79 3.36 8.78
N ARG A 109 4.95 3.65 7.49
CA ARG A 109 4.29 4.78 6.83
C ARG A 109 2.76 4.62 6.83
N ALA A 110 2.26 3.42 6.56
CA ALA A 110 0.83 3.11 6.57
C ALA A 110 0.20 3.26 7.95
N LEU A 111 0.89 2.84 9.02
CA LEU A 111 0.44 3.04 10.40
C LEU A 111 0.37 4.52 10.76
N GLY A 112 1.34 5.32 10.33
CA GLY A 112 1.32 6.78 10.53
C GLY A 112 0.07 7.42 9.92
N VAL A 113 -0.24 7.09 8.66
CA VAL A 113 -1.43 7.61 7.97
C VAL A 113 -2.72 7.06 8.59
N ALA A 114 -2.76 5.77 8.95
CA ALA A 114 -3.94 5.18 9.60
C ALA A 114 -4.19 5.79 11.00
N ALA A 115 -3.15 6.24 11.71
CA ALA A 115 -3.29 6.89 13.01
C ALA A 115 -3.91 8.30 12.93
N GLU A 116 -3.92 8.92 11.74
CA GLU A 116 -4.60 10.20 11.52
C GLU A 116 -6.14 10.04 11.54
N ASP A 117 -6.66 8.83 11.30
CA ASP A 117 -8.08 8.52 11.44
C ASP A 117 -8.42 8.31 12.94
N PRO A 118 -9.30 9.15 13.54
CA PRO A 118 -9.66 9.03 14.96
C PRO A 118 -10.27 7.68 15.33
N VAL A 119 -10.95 7.01 14.40
CA VAL A 119 -11.57 5.70 14.62
C VAL A 119 -10.50 4.60 14.73
N LEU A 120 -9.39 4.74 13.99
CA LEU A 120 -8.31 3.75 13.94
C LEU A 120 -7.19 4.05 14.94
N ALA A 121 -7.03 5.31 15.37
CA ALA A 121 -5.93 5.77 16.21
C ALA A 121 -5.71 4.92 17.48
N ALA A 122 -6.80 4.53 18.17
CA ALA A 122 -6.72 3.71 19.37
C ALA A 122 -6.19 2.29 19.07
N GLU A 123 -6.65 1.68 17.99
CA GLU A 123 -6.22 0.34 17.56
C GLU A 123 -4.77 0.36 17.06
N VAL A 124 -4.36 1.39 16.31
CA VAL A 124 -2.97 1.57 15.88
C VAL A 124 -2.06 1.70 17.10
N ARG A 125 -2.43 2.52 18.09
CA ARG A 125 -1.68 2.67 19.34
C ARG A 125 -1.55 1.35 20.09
N TYR A 126 -2.65 0.59 20.21
CA TYR A 126 -2.65 -0.72 20.85
C TYR A 126 -1.68 -1.69 20.15
N ARG A 127 -1.69 -1.75 18.82
CA ARG A 127 -0.77 -2.60 18.04
C ARG A 127 0.69 -2.21 18.23
N LEU A 128 1.01 -0.92 18.13
CA LEU A 128 2.38 -0.42 18.32
C LEU A 128 2.91 -0.75 19.73
N GLN A 129 2.08 -0.61 20.76
CA GLN A 129 2.43 -1.00 22.14
C GLN A 129 2.67 -2.51 22.29
N ARG A 130 1.87 -3.33 21.60
CA ARG A 130 2.07 -4.78 21.60
C ARG A 130 3.34 -5.18 20.84
N TRP A 131 3.60 -4.56 19.70
CA TRP A 131 4.74 -4.85 18.84
C TRP A 131 6.06 -4.39 19.44
N SER A 132 6.09 -3.27 20.17
CA SER A 132 7.31 -2.84 20.89
C SER A 132 7.78 -3.86 21.92
N ARG A 133 6.86 -4.68 22.43
CA ARG A 133 7.12 -5.77 23.39
C ARG A 133 7.18 -7.15 22.72
N ALA A 134 7.04 -7.23 21.40
CA ALA A 134 7.03 -8.51 20.70
C ALA A 134 8.43 -9.15 20.69
N VAL A 135 8.46 -10.49 20.80
CA VAL A 135 9.70 -11.27 20.75
C VAL A 135 10.40 -11.07 19.41
N GLY A 136 9.64 -11.07 18.31
CA GLY A 136 10.15 -10.83 16.95
C GLY A 136 10.73 -9.43 16.77
N PHE A 137 11.99 -9.35 16.32
CA PHE A 137 12.66 -8.06 16.08
C PHE A 137 12.03 -7.27 14.94
N ARG A 138 11.39 -7.93 13.97
CA ARG A 138 10.81 -7.30 12.76
C ARG A 138 9.71 -6.32 13.12
N LEU A 139 8.74 -6.78 13.91
CA LEU A 139 7.66 -5.94 14.43
C LEU A 139 8.23 -4.78 15.27
N ARG A 140 9.22 -5.04 16.13
CA ARG A 140 9.88 -3.97 16.91
C ARG A 140 10.52 -2.89 16.03
N THR A 141 11.22 -3.28 14.97
CA THR A 141 11.88 -2.34 14.04
C THR A 141 10.89 -1.52 13.21
N THR A 142 9.63 -1.94 13.11
CA THR A 142 8.58 -1.17 12.40
C THR A 142 8.02 -0.04 13.28
N VAL A 143 8.20 -0.12 14.60
CA VAL A 143 7.75 0.88 15.59
C VAL A 143 8.83 1.94 15.89
N ALA A 144 10.09 1.66 15.52
CA ALA A 144 11.27 2.45 15.87
C ALA A 144 11.45 3.72 15.02
#